data_AF-A0A1F4RQ40-F1
#
_entry.id   AF-A0A1F4RQ40-F1
#
_cell.length_a   1.000
_cell.length_b   1.000
_cell.length_c   1.000
_cell.angle_alpha   90.00
_cell.angle_beta   90.00
_cell.angle_gamma   90.00
#
_symmetry.space_group_name_H-M   'P 1'
#
loop_
_entity.id
_entity.type
_entity.pdbx_description
1 polymer ?
#
loop_
_entity_poly.entity_id
_entity_poly.type
_entity_poly.pdbx_seq_one_letter_code
_entity_poly.pdbx_strand_id
1 'polypeptide(L)'
;MSDLILEIYRSPQTVFSLKDLALLIGESSKSTLKAKANYYVKKGDILGLRKGVYAKEKYNPLELANKIYTPSYISLETVLQTSGIIFQYYKTIFAISYLSREIKIKNMVVRYRKIKNEILCHPLGLENKKGASIATSERAFLDTLYLYGSYHFDKLDILDKEKVFSLLENVYKSKKLDKQAKELLKNAG
;
A
#
# COMPACT_ATOMS: atom_id res chain seq x y z
N MET A 1 32.52 0.37 8.18
CA MET A 1 31.32 -0.41 7.79
C MET A 1 30.27 -0.15 8.86
N SER A 2 29.11 0.41 8.54
CA SER A 2 28.10 0.75 9.55
C SER A 2 27.48 -0.52 10.13
N ASP A 3 27.16 -0.48 11.44
CA ASP A 3 26.46 -1.56 12.11
C ASP A 3 25.01 -1.62 11.63
N LEU A 4 24.60 -2.75 11.04
CA LEU A 4 23.28 -2.93 10.44
C LEU A 4 22.15 -2.61 11.42
N ILE A 5 22.29 -3.03 12.68
CA ILE A 5 21.23 -2.83 13.66
C ILE A 5 21.06 -1.36 14.00
N LEU A 6 22.18 -0.64 14.15
CA LEU A 6 22.19 0.79 14.43
C LEU A 6 21.51 1.58 13.31
N GLU A 7 21.82 1.25 12.04
CA GLU A 7 21.21 1.91 10.89
C GLU A 7 19.71 1.60 10.73
N ILE A 8 19.30 0.35 11.02
CA ILE A 8 17.87 -0.01 11.07
C ILE A 8 17.12 0.86 12.08
N TYR A 9 17.66 1.00 13.30
CA TYR A 9 16.96 1.73 14.36
C TYR A 9 16.99 3.26 14.18
N ARG A 10 18.02 3.81 13.52
CA ARG A 10 18.08 5.23 13.11
C ARG A 10 17.09 5.57 12.00
N SER A 11 16.78 4.62 11.11
CA SER A 11 15.85 4.87 10.01
C SER A 11 14.43 5.11 10.51
N PRO A 12 13.66 6.07 9.96
CA PRO A 12 12.23 6.21 10.26
C PRO A 12 11.39 5.06 9.69
N GLN A 13 11.92 4.33 8.71
CA GLN A 13 11.34 3.13 8.14
C GLN A 13 11.21 2.03 9.22
N THR A 14 10.16 1.23 9.15
CA THR A 14 9.91 0.18 10.15
C THR A 14 9.96 -1.23 9.58
N VAL A 15 9.89 -1.38 8.26
CA VAL A 15 9.92 -2.65 7.53
C VAL A 15 10.91 -2.57 6.38
N PHE A 16 11.85 -3.51 6.34
CA PHE A 16 12.98 -3.50 5.43
C PHE A 16 12.99 -4.74 4.53
N SER A 17 13.07 -4.52 3.23
CA SER A 17 13.47 -5.54 2.27
C SER A 17 14.99 -5.70 2.25
N LEU A 18 15.48 -6.79 1.66
CA LEU A 18 16.92 -6.94 1.40
C LEU A 18 17.51 -5.78 0.58
N LYS A 19 16.73 -5.16 -0.31
CA LYS A 19 17.17 -3.98 -1.08
C LYS A 19 17.35 -2.77 -0.17
N ASP A 20 16.42 -2.56 0.77
CA ASP A 20 16.52 -1.47 1.73
C ASP A 20 17.75 -1.65 2.63
N LEU A 21 17.98 -2.88 3.12
CA LEU A 21 19.18 -3.19 3.91
C LEU A 21 20.48 -2.96 3.13
N ALA A 22 20.51 -3.33 1.84
CA ALA A 22 21.65 -3.09 0.98
C ALA A 22 21.99 -1.59 0.91
N LEU A 23 20.97 -0.74 0.76
CA LEU A 23 21.12 0.71 0.70
C LEU A 23 21.58 1.31 2.04
N LEU A 24 21.10 0.78 3.18
CA LEU A 24 21.42 1.30 4.51
C LEU A 24 22.90 1.12 4.89
N ILE A 25 23.51 -0.01 4.53
CA ILE A 25 24.88 -0.34 4.97
C ILE A 25 25.90 -0.38 3.83
N GLY A 26 25.49 -0.06 2.60
CA GLY A 26 26.37 -0.08 1.43
C GLY A 26 26.89 -1.47 1.06
N GLU A 27 26.16 -2.53 1.42
CA GLU A 27 26.52 -3.92 1.13
C GLU A 27 25.63 -4.47 0.02
N SER A 28 26.22 -5.01 -1.06
CA SER A 28 25.49 -5.52 -2.22
C SER A 28 25.32 -7.04 -2.21
N SER A 29 26.10 -7.76 -1.39
CA SER A 29 26.02 -9.21 -1.29
C SER A 29 24.74 -9.66 -0.59
N LYS A 30 23.82 -10.24 -1.36
CA LYS A 30 22.55 -10.78 -0.85
C LYS A 30 22.74 -11.86 0.21
N SER A 31 23.76 -12.72 0.07
CA SER A 31 24.06 -13.77 1.06
C SER A 31 24.52 -13.16 2.37
N THR A 32 25.42 -12.18 2.31
CA THR A 32 25.92 -11.44 3.48
C THR A 32 24.80 -10.68 4.18
N LEU A 33 23.98 -9.92 3.44
CA LEU A 33 22.83 -9.19 3.99
C LEU A 33 21.85 -10.13 4.69
N LYS A 34 21.53 -11.26 4.05
CA LYS A 34 20.63 -12.26 4.62
C LYS A 34 21.22 -12.89 5.88
N ALA A 35 22.52 -13.20 5.89
CA ALA A 35 23.20 -13.75 7.06
C ALA A 35 23.17 -12.75 8.23
N LYS A 36 23.54 -11.49 7.99
CA LYS A 36 23.49 -10.41 9.00
C LYS A 36 22.08 -10.20 9.53
N ALA A 37 21.08 -10.05 8.66
CA ALA A 37 19.69 -9.87 9.09
C ALA A 37 19.18 -11.08 9.91
N ASN A 38 19.47 -12.30 9.46
CA ASN A 38 19.08 -13.52 10.19
C ASN A 38 19.76 -13.65 11.55
N TYR A 39 20.99 -13.15 11.71
CA TYR A 39 21.66 -13.09 13.01
C TYR A 39 20.86 -12.24 14.00
N TYR A 40 20.46 -11.02 13.62
CA TYR A 40 19.65 -10.15 14.48
C TYR A 40 18.22 -10.68 14.69
N VAL A 41 17.64 -11.38 13.70
CA VAL A 41 16.35 -12.09 13.90
C VAL A 41 16.48 -13.19 14.95
N LYS A 42 17.54 -14.00 14.92
CA LYS A 42 17.77 -15.07 15.90
C LYS A 42 17.99 -14.52 17.32
N LYS A 43 18.63 -13.35 17.42
CA LYS A 43 18.85 -12.66 18.70
C LYS A 43 17.58 -11.97 19.23
N GLY A 44 16.57 -11.77 18.39
CA GLY A 44 15.31 -11.10 18.75
C GLY A 44 15.34 -9.58 18.58
N ASP A 45 16.44 -9.01 18.05
CA ASP A 45 16.60 -7.56 17.90
C ASP A 45 15.69 -6.99 16.79
N ILE A 46 15.31 -7.83 15.81
CA ILE A 46 14.35 -7.51 14.72
C ILE A 46 13.47 -8.73 14.41
N LEU A 47 12.33 -8.49 13.77
CA LEU A 47 11.38 -9.52 13.37
C LEU A 47 11.66 -10.01 11.94
N GLY A 48 11.65 -11.33 11.74
CA GLY A 48 11.56 -11.95 10.42
C GLY A 48 10.10 -12.18 10.03
N LEU A 49 9.50 -11.29 9.24
CA LEU A 49 8.07 -11.34 8.92
C LEU A 49 7.76 -12.25 7.73
N ARG A 50 8.67 -12.28 6.75
CA ARG A 50 8.63 -13.17 5.58
C ARG A 50 10.06 -13.32 5.07
N LYS A 51 10.32 -14.36 4.27
CA LYS A 51 11.61 -14.52 3.57
C LYS A 51 12.00 -13.22 2.85
N GLY A 52 13.09 -12.58 3.31
CA GLY A 52 13.63 -11.36 2.72
C GLY A 52 12.94 -10.06 3.15
N VAL A 53 12.02 -10.11 4.13
CA VAL A 53 11.33 -8.96 4.71
C VAL A 53 11.48 -8.99 6.24
N TYR A 54 12.09 -7.95 6.77
CA TYR A 54 12.43 -7.80 8.18
C TYR A 54 11.73 -6.56 8.74
N ALA A 55 11.54 -6.47 10.05
CA ALA A 55 10.92 -5.30 10.66
C ALA A 55 11.43 -5.05 12.07
N LYS A 56 11.27 -3.81 12.54
CA LYS A 56 11.38 -3.48 13.96
C LYS A 56 10.29 -4.19 14.75
N GLU A 57 10.45 -4.28 16.08
CA GLU A 57 9.43 -4.88 16.96
C GLU A 57 8.06 -4.18 16.78
N LYS A 58 8.05 -2.84 16.84
CA LYS A 58 6.90 -2.01 16.47
C LYS A 58 7.06 -1.55 15.03
N TYR A 59 6.18 -2.02 14.15
CA TYR A 59 6.22 -1.70 12.73
C TYR A 59 4.86 -1.28 12.18
N ASN A 60 4.89 -0.54 11.07
CA ASN A 60 3.72 -0.11 10.34
C ASN A 60 3.20 -1.25 9.44
N PRO A 61 1.98 -1.79 9.68
CA PRO A 61 1.40 -2.85 8.85
C PRO A 61 1.22 -2.46 7.37
N LEU A 62 0.96 -1.19 7.09
CA LEU A 62 0.79 -0.67 5.73
C LEU A 62 2.11 -0.71 4.95
N GLU A 63 3.20 -0.34 5.63
CA GLU A 63 4.53 -0.39 5.06
C GLU A 63 4.92 -1.83 4.71
N LEU A 64 4.60 -2.78 5.60
CA LEU A 64 4.77 -4.21 5.34
C LEU A 64 4.00 -4.65 4.09
N ALA A 65 2.72 -4.26 3.98
CA ALA A 65 1.91 -4.57 2.81
C ALA A 65 2.54 -4.04 1.52
N ASN A 66 3.15 -2.85 1.51
CA ASN A 66 3.83 -2.33 0.32
C ASN A 66 5.14 -3.05 -0.03
N LYS A 67 5.86 -3.56 0.98
CA LYS A 67 7.17 -4.21 0.80
C LYS A 67 7.10 -5.66 0.34
N ILE A 68 5.96 -6.33 0.58
CA ILE A 68 5.78 -7.74 0.23
C ILE A 68 5.65 -7.94 -1.28
N TYR A 69 4.85 -7.10 -1.93
CA TYR A 69 4.69 -7.09 -3.38
C TYR A 69 4.90 -5.68 -3.88
N THR A 70 6.02 -5.46 -4.58
CA THR A 70 6.40 -4.14 -5.08
C THR A 70 6.47 -4.20 -6.61
N PRO A 71 5.88 -3.22 -7.34
CA PRO A 71 5.16 -2.06 -6.83
C PRO A 71 3.77 -2.41 -6.25
N SER A 72 3.36 -1.65 -5.23
CA SER A 72 2.00 -1.63 -4.69
C SER A 72 1.75 -0.35 -3.88
N TYR A 73 0.47 -0.03 -3.69
CA TYR A 73 0.01 1.03 -2.79
C TYR A 73 -1.26 0.57 -2.05
N ILE A 74 -1.50 1.14 -0.87
CA ILE A 74 -2.71 0.88 -0.07
C ILE A 74 -3.88 1.65 -0.67
N SER A 75 -5.02 0.99 -0.88
CA SER A 75 -6.20 1.60 -1.53
C SER A 75 -7.48 0.88 -1.07
N LEU A 76 -8.55 1.01 -1.85
CA LEU A 76 -9.82 0.30 -1.69
C LEU A 76 -10.38 0.47 -0.29
N GLU A 77 -10.96 -0.59 0.28
CA GLU A 77 -11.65 -0.56 1.58
C GLU A 77 -10.76 -0.03 2.70
N THR A 78 -9.44 -0.27 2.67
CA THR A 78 -8.54 0.29 3.68
C THR A 78 -8.54 1.82 3.67
N VAL A 79 -8.42 2.45 2.50
CA VAL A 79 -8.44 3.91 2.41
C VAL A 79 -9.85 4.44 2.63
N LEU A 80 -10.85 3.85 1.96
CA LEU A 80 -12.25 4.28 2.05
C LEU A 80 -12.78 4.23 3.49
N GLN A 81 -12.40 3.21 4.27
CA GLN A 81 -12.80 3.09 5.67
C GLN A 81 -12.10 4.16 6.51
N THR A 82 -10.79 4.37 6.33
CA THR A 82 -10.05 5.37 7.11
C THR A 82 -10.42 6.81 6.77
N SER A 83 -10.95 7.07 5.58
CA SER A 83 -11.46 8.38 5.16
C SER A 83 -12.93 8.60 5.52
N GLY A 84 -13.63 7.59 6.04
CA GLY A 84 -15.04 7.69 6.40
C GLY A 84 -16.01 7.64 5.22
N ILE A 85 -15.57 7.18 4.04
CA ILE A 85 -16.43 6.98 2.86
C ILE A 85 -17.28 5.72 3.02
N ILE A 86 -16.75 4.70 3.69
CA ILE A 86 -17.48 3.48 4.03
C ILE A 86 -17.48 3.25 5.54
N PHE A 87 -18.56 2.70 6.07
CA PHE A 87 -18.71 2.37 7.49
C PHE A 87 -18.48 0.88 7.79
N GLN A 88 -18.42 0.04 6.75
CA GLN A 88 -18.11 -1.36 6.93
C GLN A 88 -16.69 -1.54 7.49
N TYR A 89 -16.59 -2.24 8.61
CA TYR A 89 -15.31 -2.50 9.26
C TYR A 89 -14.62 -3.74 8.68
N TYR A 90 -13.41 -3.55 8.18
CA TYR A 90 -12.51 -4.61 7.73
C TYR A 90 -11.23 -4.62 8.56
N LYS A 91 -10.85 -5.81 9.03
CA LYS A 91 -9.50 -6.06 9.60
C LYS A 91 -8.43 -6.26 8.52
N THR A 92 -8.84 -6.53 7.29
CA THR A 92 -7.97 -6.81 6.15
C THR A 92 -7.37 -5.51 5.61
N ILE A 93 -6.08 -5.54 5.29
CA ILE A 93 -5.43 -4.47 4.52
C ILE A 93 -5.62 -4.76 3.05
N PHE A 94 -6.19 -3.82 2.32
CA PHE A 94 -6.40 -3.87 0.88
C PHE A 94 -5.36 -3.03 0.17
N ALA A 95 -4.72 -3.63 -0.84
CA ALA A 95 -3.67 -2.99 -1.60
C ALA A 95 -3.81 -3.31 -3.09
N ILE A 96 -3.38 -2.36 -3.92
CA ILE A 96 -3.31 -2.53 -5.36
C ILE A 96 -1.90 -2.99 -5.74
N SER A 97 -1.79 -3.98 -6.62
CA SER A 97 -0.49 -4.47 -7.11
C SER A 97 -0.60 -5.02 -8.53
N TYR A 98 0.49 -5.63 -9.02
CA TYR A 98 0.57 -6.28 -10.33
C TYR A 98 -0.07 -7.68 -10.32
N LEU A 99 -0.51 -8.17 -9.16
CA LEU A 99 -1.13 -9.48 -8.96
C LEU A 99 -2.32 -9.39 -8.01
N SER A 100 -3.21 -10.38 -8.10
CA SER A 100 -4.28 -10.60 -7.13
C SER A 100 -3.88 -11.76 -6.23
N ARG A 101 -3.84 -11.54 -4.92
CA ARG A 101 -3.47 -12.56 -3.93
C ARG A 101 -3.89 -12.14 -2.55
N GLU A 102 -4.28 -13.10 -1.73
CA GLU A 102 -4.42 -12.91 -0.29
C GLU A 102 -3.28 -13.59 0.44
N ILE A 103 -2.75 -12.94 1.47
CA ILE A 103 -1.73 -13.51 2.35
C ILE A 103 -2.10 -13.25 3.80
N LYS A 104 -1.80 -14.22 4.65
CA LYS A 104 -1.91 -14.12 6.10
C LYS A 104 -0.52 -14.07 6.71
N ILE A 105 -0.25 -13.05 7.53
CA ILE A 105 1.03 -12.83 8.19
C ILE A 105 0.76 -12.56 9.66
N LYS A 106 1.15 -13.49 10.53
CA LYS A 106 0.76 -13.46 11.94
C LYS A 106 -0.77 -13.28 12.07
N ASN A 107 -1.21 -12.18 12.69
CA ASN A 107 -2.61 -11.85 12.93
C ASN A 107 -3.20 -10.88 11.89
N MET A 108 -2.48 -10.62 10.80
CA MET A 108 -2.86 -9.67 9.77
C MET A 108 -3.17 -10.39 8.44
N VAL A 109 -4.21 -9.94 7.76
CA VAL A 109 -4.53 -10.38 6.39
C VAL A 109 -4.30 -9.21 5.44
N VAL A 110 -3.59 -9.46 4.34
CA VAL A 110 -3.43 -8.49 3.26
C VAL A 110 -4.02 -9.07 1.98
N ARG A 111 -4.93 -8.34 1.35
CA ARG A 111 -5.55 -8.70 0.09
C ARG A 111 -5.08 -7.74 -0.99
N TYR A 112 -4.33 -8.28 -1.94
CA TYR A 112 -3.88 -7.58 -3.13
C TYR A 112 -4.88 -7.77 -4.26
N ARG A 113 -5.14 -6.68 -4.99
CA ARG A 113 -5.91 -6.69 -6.23
C ARG A 113 -5.05 -6.23 -7.39
N LYS A 114 -5.09 -6.99 -8.48
CA LYS A 114 -4.41 -6.64 -9.72
C LYS A 114 -5.11 -5.47 -10.39
N ILE A 115 -4.35 -4.46 -10.81
CA ILE A 115 -4.80 -3.39 -11.71
C ILE A 115 -3.89 -3.31 -12.95
N LYS A 116 -4.29 -2.56 -13.98
CA LYS A 116 -3.43 -2.33 -15.15
C LYS A 116 -2.14 -1.61 -14.73
N ASN A 117 -1.01 -2.00 -15.32
CA ASN A 117 0.30 -1.44 -14.97
C ASN A 117 0.39 0.08 -15.14
N GLU A 118 -0.26 0.62 -16.19
CA GLU A 118 -0.34 2.06 -16.43
C GLU A 118 -0.98 2.81 -15.24
N ILE A 119 -1.99 2.21 -14.61
CA ILE A 119 -2.67 2.75 -13.44
C ILE A 119 -1.84 2.50 -12.18
N LEU A 120 -1.25 1.29 -12.04
CA LEU A 120 -0.44 0.89 -10.89
C LEU A 120 0.78 1.81 -10.68
N CYS A 121 1.44 2.20 -11.78
CA CYS A 121 2.67 2.99 -11.75
C CYS A 121 2.43 4.49 -11.84
N HIS A 122 1.17 4.94 -11.92
CA HIS A 122 0.86 6.37 -12.04
C HIS A 122 0.92 7.06 -10.66
N PRO A 123 1.69 8.16 -10.50
CA PRO A 123 1.89 8.79 -9.20
C PRO A 123 0.70 9.63 -8.71
N LEU A 124 -0.12 10.15 -9.62
CA LEU A 124 -1.25 11.03 -9.26
C LEU A 124 -2.25 10.32 -8.34
N GLY A 125 -2.61 10.96 -7.22
CA GLY A 125 -3.49 10.40 -6.21
C GLY A 125 -2.81 9.40 -5.27
N LEU A 126 -1.46 9.37 -5.22
CA LEU A 126 -0.69 8.59 -4.25
C LEU A 126 0.10 9.52 -3.32
N GLU A 127 0.11 9.19 -2.03
CA GLU A 127 0.85 9.90 -0.98
C GLU A 127 1.76 8.92 -0.23
N ASN A 128 2.93 9.39 0.21
CA ASN A 128 3.78 8.62 1.12
C ASN A 128 3.49 9.02 2.56
N LYS A 129 2.91 8.10 3.34
CA LYS A 129 2.59 8.29 4.76
C LYS A 129 3.27 7.22 5.59
N LYS A 130 4.16 7.63 6.50
CA LYS A 130 4.87 6.73 7.44
C LYS A 130 5.52 5.52 6.73
N GLY A 131 6.21 5.78 5.62
CA GLY A 131 6.92 4.77 4.83
C GLY A 131 6.05 3.92 3.89
N ALA A 132 4.73 4.12 3.88
CA ALA A 132 3.78 3.42 3.01
C ALA A 132 3.28 4.34 1.89
N SER A 133 3.11 3.78 0.69
CA SER A 133 2.42 4.46 -0.42
C SER A 133 0.92 4.19 -0.29
N ILE A 134 0.13 5.25 -0.18
CA ILE A 134 -1.30 5.20 0.13
C ILE A 134 -2.04 6.07 -0.89
N ALA A 135 -3.13 5.54 -1.46
CA ALA A 135 -4.03 6.30 -2.32
C ALA A 135 -4.74 7.42 -1.56
N THR A 136 -5.03 8.54 -2.22
CA THR A 136 -6.01 9.50 -1.70
C THR A 136 -7.41 8.88 -1.72
N SER A 137 -8.35 9.49 -1.00
CA SER A 137 -9.75 9.07 -0.97
C SER A 137 -10.36 8.96 -2.37
N GLU A 138 -10.09 9.95 -3.23
CA GLU A 138 -10.57 10.00 -4.61
C GLU A 138 -9.99 8.87 -5.46
N ARG A 139 -8.70 8.59 -5.27
CA ARG A 139 -8.02 7.50 -5.97
C ARG A 139 -8.56 6.15 -5.53
N ALA A 140 -8.76 5.94 -4.24
CA ALA A 140 -9.33 4.71 -3.71
C ALA A 140 -10.78 4.48 -4.17
N PHE A 141 -11.59 5.54 -4.23
CA PHE A 141 -12.93 5.51 -4.81
C PHE A 141 -12.91 5.02 -6.26
N LEU A 142 -12.05 5.59 -7.10
CA LEU A 142 -11.95 5.21 -8.50
C LEU A 142 -11.31 3.82 -8.70
N ASP A 143 -10.34 3.41 -7.88
CA ASP A 143 -9.78 2.06 -7.92
C ASP A 143 -10.86 1.00 -7.63
N THR A 144 -11.71 1.30 -6.64
CA THR A 144 -12.84 0.46 -6.24
C THR A 144 -13.83 0.30 -7.39
N LEU A 145 -14.27 1.41 -7.98
CA LEU A 145 -15.16 1.38 -9.14
C LEU A 145 -14.54 0.67 -10.34
N TYR A 146 -13.26 0.91 -10.61
CA TYR A 146 -12.54 0.29 -11.70
C TYR A 146 -12.48 -1.24 -11.58
N LEU A 147 -12.26 -1.75 -10.36
CA LEU A 147 -12.05 -3.18 -10.11
C LEU A 147 -13.34 -3.96 -9.83
N TYR A 148 -14.32 -3.34 -9.20
CA TYR A 148 -15.57 -4.00 -8.77
C TYR A 148 -16.77 -3.65 -9.66
N GLY A 149 -16.70 -2.53 -10.39
CA GLY A 149 -17.74 -2.08 -11.31
C GLY A 149 -18.96 -1.47 -10.62
N SER A 150 -19.52 -2.14 -9.62
CA SER A 150 -20.57 -1.63 -8.73
C SER A 150 -20.11 -1.78 -7.29
N TYR A 151 -20.29 -0.73 -6.49
CA TYR A 151 -19.90 -0.70 -5.09
C TYR A 151 -20.77 0.30 -4.33
N HIS A 152 -21.13 -0.01 -3.09
CA HIS A 152 -21.90 0.89 -2.22
C HIS A 152 -20.97 1.77 -1.40
N PHE A 153 -21.17 3.07 -1.45
CA PHE A 153 -20.43 4.06 -0.67
C PHE A 153 -21.41 4.80 0.24
N ASP A 154 -21.05 4.99 1.50
CA ASP A 154 -21.91 5.60 2.51
C ASP A 154 -21.85 7.15 2.45
N LYS A 155 -20.65 7.72 2.26
CA LYS A 155 -20.43 9.18 2.20
C LYS A 155 -19.52 9.57 1.04
N LEU A 156 -20.12 10.08 -0.03
CA LEU A 156 -19.39 10.55 -1.22
C LEU A 156 -19.24 12.09 -1.27
N ASP A 157 -19.97 12.82 -0.44
CA ASP A 157 -19.93 14.28 -0.31
C ASP A 157 -18.56 14.79 0.17
N ILE A 158 -17.80 13.95 0.87
CA ILE A 158 -16.44 14.27 1.35
C ILE A 158 -15.36 14.20 0.25
N LEU A 159 -15.68 13.71 -0.94
CA LEU A 159 -14.73 13.62 -2.06
C LEU A 159 -14.57 14.96 -2.77
N ASP A 160 -13.32 15.31 -3.09
CA ASP A 160 -13.02 16.45 -3.94
C ASP A 160 -13.29 16.10 -5.41
N LYS A 161 -14.38 16.64 -5.96
CA LYS A 161 -14.85 16.36 -7.33
C LYS A 161 -13.82 16.74 -8.39
N GLU A 162 -13.09 17.85 -8.20
CA GLU A 162 -12.04 18.30 -9.12
C GLU A 162 -10.92 17.26 -9.21
N LYS A 163 -10.48 16.74 -8.06
CA LYS A 163 -9.47 15.66 -8.01
C LYS A 163 -9.98 14.35 -8.62
N VAL A 164 -11.24 13.98 -8.39
CA VAL A 164 -11.83 12.79 -9.04
C VAL A 164 -11.78 12.93 -10.56
N PHE A 165 -12.20 14.08 -11.11
CA PHE A 165 -12.21 14.31 -12.56
C PHE A 165 -10.79 14.33 -13.13
N SER A 166 -9.84 14.98 -12.46
CA SER A 166 -8.43 14.95 -12.85
C SER A 166 -7.87 13.53 -12.91
N LEU A 167 -8.22 12.65 -11.96
CA LEU A 167 -7.79 11.26 -11.95
C LEU A 167 -8.40 10.44 -13.08
N LEU A 168 -9.68 10.65 -13.41
CA LEU A 168 -10.36 9.98 -14.52
C LEU A 168 -9.67 10.28 -15.86
N GLU A 169 -9.39 11.55 -16.12
CA GLU A 169 -8.77 12.03 -17.36
C GLU A 169 -7.32 11.59 -17.51
N ASN A 170 -6.54 11.71 -16.42
CA ASN A 170 -5.09 11.52 -16.50
C ASN A 170 -4.65 10.07 -16.24
N VAL A 171 -5.40 9.32 -15.43
CA VAL A 171 -4.96 8.01 -14.96
C VAL A 171 -5.78 6.85 -15.52
N TYR A 172 -7.11 6.91 -15.46
CA TYR A 172 -7.95 5.76 -15.85
C TYR A 172 -8.32 5.76 -17.33
N LYS A 173 -8.55 6.95 -17.92
CA LYS A 173 -8.86 7.14 -19.35
C LYS A 173 -9.97 6.20 -19.84
N SER A 174 -11.04 6.06 -19.06
CA SER A 174 -12.09 5.05 -19.29
C SER A 174 -13.47 5.69 -19.31
N LYS A 175 -14.05 5.85 -20.51
CA LYS A 175 -15.39 6.43 -20.70
C LYS A 175 -16.48 5.77 -19.84
N LYS A 176 -16.37 4.45 -19.62
CA LYS A 176 -17.31 3.72 -18.76
C LYS A 176 -17.17 4.15 -17.30
N LEU A 177 -15.93 4.19 -16.79
CA LEU A 177 -15.67 4.60 -15.41
C LEU A 177 -16.08 6.06 -15.19
N ASP A 178 -15.79 6.94 -16.14
CA ASP A 178 -16.19 8.34 -16.12
C ASP A 178 -17.70 8.50 -15.93
N LYS A 179 -18.49 7.76 -16.73
CA LYS A 179 -19.95 7.80 -16.63
C LYS A 179 -20.43 7.34 -15.26
N GLN A 180 -19.92 6.20 -14.78
CA GLN A 180 -20.30 5.63 -13.49
C GLN A 180 -19.95 6.55 -12.31
N ALA A 181 -18.73 7.10 -12.29
CA ALA A 181 -18.28 8.00 -11.24
C ALA A 181 -19.12 9.30 -11.21
N LYS A 182 -19.41 9.87 -12.40
CA LYS A 182 -20.24 11.08 -12.52
C LYS A 182 -21.68 10.85 -12.07
N GLU A 183 -22.27 9.69 -12.36
CA GLU A 183 -23.61 9.33 -11.89
C GLU A 183 -23.66 9.21 -10.36
N LEU A 184 -22.68 8.55 -9.75
CA LEU A 184 -22.61 8.43 -8.28
C LEU A 184 -22.42 9.79 -7.59
N LEU A 185 -21.55 10.65 -8.12
CA LEU A 185 -21.29 11.97 -7.53
C LEU A 185 -22.44 12.98 -7.72
N LYS A 186 -23.34 12.75 -8.68
CA LYS A 186 -24.57 13.55 -8.84
C LYS A 186 -25.62 13.19 -7.78
N ASN A 187 -25.73 11.90 -7.45
CA ASN A 187 -26.71 11.40 -6.48
C ASN A 187 -26.25 11.56 -5.02
N ALA A 188 -25.01 12.01 -4.81
CA ALA A 188 -24.41 12.25 -3.50
C ALA A 188 -24.67 13.66 -2.94
N GLY A 189 -25.37 14.52 -3.69
CA GLY A 189 -25.69 15.90 -3.32
C GLY A 189 -27.17 16.10 -3.05
#